data_AF-A0A9W7AR96-F1
#
_entry.id   AF-A0A9W7AR96-F1
#
_cell.length_a   1.000
_cell.length_b   1.000
_cell.length_c   1.000
_cell.angle_alpha   90.00
_cell.angle_beta   90.00
_cell.angle_gamma   90.00
#
_symmetry.space_group_name_H-M   'P 1'
#
loop_
_entity.id
_entity.type
_entity.pdbx_description
1 polymer ?
#
loop_
_entity_poly.entity_id
_entity_poly.type
_entity_poly.pdbx_seq_one_letter_code
_entity_poly.pdbx_strand_id
1 'polypeptide(L)'
;MSPSSGSEWDSAVTYWKSLKSDADAVYDKTVVIQAGDIAPTVTWGTSPQDVAPITGKVPDPENSKDDSRKAAMKRSLEYIGLEANQELDGVEIDKAFIGSCTNGRIEDMRAVAAIAKGRKVKEGVDALVVPGSGLVKKQAEDEG
;
A
#
# COMPACT_ATOMS: atom_id res chain seq x y z
N MET A 1 24.52 5.12 -19.42
CA MET A 1 24.20 5.02 -17.98
C MET A 1 24.14 6.43 -17.45
N SER A 2 23.12 6.80 -16.67
CA SER A 2 23.10 8.10 -16.00
C SER A 2 24.32 8.21 -15.08
N PRO A 3 25.02 9.36 -15.01
CA PRO A 3 26.16 9.51 -14.12
C PRO A 3 25.69 9.33 -12.68
N SER A 4 26.30 8.41 -11.94
CA SER A 4 25.98 8.11 -10.53
C SER A 4 26.92 8.82 -9.54
N SER A 5 27.87 9.62 -10.04
CA SER A 5 28.81 10.43 -9.26
C SER A 5 29.48 11.50 -10.15
N GLY A 6 30.19 12.44 -9.53
CA GLY A 6 30.98 13.47 -10.23
C GLY A 6 30.21 14.77 -10.51
N SER A 7 30.88 15.73 -11.14
CA SER A 7 30.36 17.10 -11.33
C SER A 7 29.04 17.16 -12.11
N GLU A 8 28.84 16.28 -13.07
CA GLU A 8 27.58 16.18 -13.84
C GLU A 8 26.43 15.71 -12.96
N TRP A 9 26.67 14.74 -12.06
CA TRP A 9 25.69 14.28 -11.07
C TRP A 9 25.35 15.40 -10.08
N ASP A 10 26.35 16.09 -9.53
CA ASP A 10 26.14 17.18 -8.58
C ASP A 10 25.33 18.33 -9.20
N SER A 11 25.60 18.63 -10.47
CA SER A 11 24.84 19.63 -11.25
C SER A 11 23.40 19.19 -11.46
N ALA A 12 23.18 17.92 -11.83
CA ALA A 12 21.84 17.36 -12.02
C ALA A 12 21.03 17.34 -10.71
N VAL A 13 21.65 16.95 -9.59
CA VAL A 13 21.01 16.98 -8.25
C VAL A 13 20.65 18.41 -7.86
N THR A 14 21.55 19.37 -8.10
CA THR A 14 21.29 20.79 -7.82
C THR A 14 20.09 21.29 -8.62
N TYR A 15 20.05 20.99 -9.92
CA TYR A 15 18.92 21.32 -10.78
C TYR A 15 17.61 20.67 -10.31
N TRP A 16 17.61 19.35 -10.05
CA TRP A 16 16.42 18.64 -9.58
C TRP A 16 15.86 19.19 -8.26
N LYS A 17 16.72 19.55 -7.31
CA LYS A 17 16.30 20.16 -6.04
C LYS A 17 15.67 21.55 -6.21
N SER A 18 15.90 22.20 -7.35
CA SER A 18 15.28 23.49 -7.68
C SER A 18 13.85 23.35 -8.21
N LEU A 19 13.44 22.14 -8.64
CA LEU A 19 12.10 21.86 -9.14
C LEU A 19 11.08 21.84 -7.99
N LYS A 20 10.38 22.94 -7.79
CA LYS A 20 9.29 23.11 -6.83
C LYS A 20 8.24 24.04 -7.42
N SER A 21 7.01 23.97 -6.91
CA SER A 21 5.99 24.96 -7.25
C SER A 21 6.43 26.37 -6.83
N ASP A 22 6.00 27.37 -7.60
CA ASP A 22 6.20 28.78 -7.27
C ASP A 22 5.50 29.13 -5.94
N ALA A 23 6.04 30.13 -5.23
CA ALA A 23 5.52 30.52 -3.91
C ALA A 23 4.09 31.11 -3.97
N ASP A 24 3.69 31.63 -5.12
CA ASP A 24 2.39 32.20 -5.43
C ASP A 24 1.50 31.27 -6.28
N ALA A 25 1.85 29.97 -6.37
CA ALA A 25 1.05 28.98 -7.05
C ALA A 25 -0.38 28.93 -6.49
N VAL A 26 -1.37 29.07 -7.38
CA VAL A 26 -2.79 29.00 -7.03
C VAL A 26 -3.33 27.62 -7.39
N TYR A 27 -4.04 26.99 -6.45
CA TYR A 27 -4.71 25.70 -6.64
C TYR A 27 -6.22 25.89 -6.53
N ASP A 28 -7.01 25.25 -7.39
CA ASP A 28 -8.48 25.30 -7.32
C ASP A 28 -9.02 24.73 -6.00
N LYS A 29 -8.28 23.78 -5.40
CA LYS A 29 -8.61 23.15 -4.14
C LYS A 29 -7.35 22.69 -3.42
N THR A 30 -7.28 22.97 -2.12
CA THR A 30 -6.23 22.47 -1.22
C THR A 30 -6.85 21.56 -0.17
N VAL A 31 -6.28 20.36 0.00
CA VAL A 31 -6.67 19.42 1.05
C VAL A 31 -5.41 19.12 1.86
N VAL A 32 -5.46 19.42 3.15
CA VAL A 32 -4.35 19.15 4.08
C VAL A 32 -4.66 17.88 4.84
N ILE A 33 -3.77 16.90 4.75
CA ILE A 33 -3.90 15.59 5.41
C ILE A 33 -2.73 15.44 6.37
N GLN A 34 -3.03 15.22 7.65
CA GLN A 34 -2.01 14.94 8.66
C GLN A 34 -1.63 13.46 8.60
N ALA A 35 -0.43 13.16 8.10
CA ALA A 35 0.00 11.78 7.89
C ALA A 35 -0.01 10.93 9.18
N GLY A 36 0.27 11.55 10.34
CA GLY A 36 0.25 10.88 11.65
C GLY A 36 -1.14 10.44 12.13
N ASP A 37 -2.20 11.02 11.56
CA ASP A 37 -3.59 10.67 11.91
C ASP A 37 -4.10 9.47 11.09
N ILE A 38 -3.32 9.01 10.10
CA ILE A 38 -3.69 7.90 9.22
C ILE A 38 -3.22 6.59 9.85
N ALA A 39 -4.17 5.84 10.42
CA ALA A 39 -3.94 4.45 10.84
C ALA A 39 -3.61 3.56 9.62
N PRO A 40 -2.93 2.40 9.82
CA PRO A 40 -2.76 1.42 8.74
C PRO A 40 -4.12 1.05 8.12
N THR A 41 -4.21 1.10 6.80
CA THR A 41 -5.46 0.90 6.07
C THR A 41 -5.41 -0.33 5.19
N VAL A 42 -6.58 -0.93 4.97
CA VAL A 42 -6.80 -2.00 3.99
C VAL A 42 -7.91 -1.61 3.03
N THR A 43 -7.79 -2.06 1.78
CA THR A 43 -8.90 -2.04 0.84
C THR A 43 -9.70 -3.33 1.03
N TRP A 44 -10.93 -3.21 1.53
CA TRP A 44 -11.79 -4.35 1.85
C TRP A 44 -12.66 -4.80 0.67
N GLY A 45 -12.84 -3.92 -0.33
CA GLY A 45 -13.70 -4.16 -1.48
C GLY A 45 -12.94 -4.45 -2.77
N THR A 46 -13.63 -4.27 -3.89
CA THR A 46 -13.09 -4.52 -5.24
C THR A 46 -12.63 -3.25 -5.95
N SER A 47 -12.78 -2.08 -5.31
CA SER A 47 -12.28 -0.80 -5.80
C SER A 47 -11.23 -0.23 -4.85
N PRO A 48 -10.16 0.44 -5.35
CA PRO A 48 -9.16 1.09 -4.50
C PRO A 48 -9.72 2.13 -3.52
N GLN A 49 -10.93 2.65 -3.75
CA GLN A 49 -11.60 3.60 -2.85
C GLN A 49 -12.28 2.92 -1.66
N ASP A 50 -12.45 1.60 -1.67
CA ASP A 50 -13.11 0.82 -0.62
C ASP A 50 -12.14 0.58 0.55
N VAL A 51 -11.72 1.68 1.20
CA VAL A 51 -10.66 1.69 2.21
C VAL A 51 -11.26 1.84 3.60
N ALA A 52 -10.68 1.13 4.57
CA ALA A 52 -10.94 1.31 5.98
C ALA A 52 -9.66 1.08 6.82
N PRO A 53 -9.55 1.67 8.02
CA PRO A 53 -8.49 1.31 8.96
C PRO A 53 -8.54 -0.18 9.30
N ILE A 54 -7.38 -0.84 9.44
CA ILE A 54 -7.33 -2.27 9.82
C ILE A 54 -7.99 -2.52 11.19
N THR A 55 -7.97 -1.54 12.08
CA THR A 55 -8.63 -1.57 13.39
C THR A 55 -10.13 -1.28 13.33
N GLY A 56 -10.67 -1.10 12.12
CA GLY A 56 -12.07 -0.74 11.87
C GLY A 56 -12.94 -1.93 11.48
N LYS A 57 -14.11 -1.61 10.93
CA LYS A 57 -15.11 -2.57 10.47
C LYS A 57 -15.40 -2.38 8.99
N VAL A 58 -15.83 -3.45 8.35
CA VAL A 58 -16.38 -3.43 7.00
C VAL A 58 -17.61 -2.50 6.98
N PRO A 59 -17.64 -1.46 6.13
CA PRO A 59 -18.75 -0.52 6.08
C PRO A 59 -20.07 -1.18 5.69
N ASP A 60 -21.14 -0.81 6.38
CA ASP A 60 -22.49 -1.28 6.06
C ASP A 60 -23.08 -0.54 4.85
N PRO A 61 -23.44 -1.24 3.75
CA PRO A 61 -24.08 -0.62 2.59
C PRO A 61 -25.36 0.14 2.92
N GLU A 62 -26.10 -0.25 3.96
CA GLU A 62 -27.34 0.41 4.37
C GLU A 62 -27.11 1.82 4.94
N ASN A 63 -25.89 2.15 5.36
CA ASN A 63 -25.51 3.50 5.80
C ASN A 63 -25.16 4.44 4.63
N SER A 64 -25.07 3.94 3.40
CA SER A 64 -24.83 4.77 2.22
C SER A 64 -26.09 5.55 1.83
N LYS A 65 -25.94 6.87 1.63
CA LYS A 65 -27.01 7.75 1.11
C LYS A 65 -27.13 7.73 -0.42
N ASP A 66 -26.17 7.11 -1.10
CA ASP A 66 -26.13 6.97 -2.56
C ASP A 66 -26.46 5.51 -2.92
N ASP A 67 -27.52 5.32 -3.71
CA ASP A 67 -28.02 4.00 -4.14
C ASP A 67 -27.04 3.27 -5.05
N SER A 68 -26.32 3.99 -5.91
CA SER A 68 -25.28 3.43 -6.78
C SER A 68 -24.12 2.92 -5.93
N ARG A 69 -23.68 3.73 -4.96
CA ARG A 69 -22.64 3.33 -4.01
C ARG A 69 -23.07 2.12 -3.18
N LYS A 70 -24.31 2.12 -2.68
CA LYS A 70 -24.89 1.02 -1.93
C LYS A 70 -24.88 -0.28 -2.74
N ALA A 71 -25.34 -0.24 -3.99
CA ALA A 71 -25.32 -1.40 -4.87
C ALA A 71 -23.90 -1.89 -5.16
N ALA A 72 -22.93 -0.97 -5.33
CA ALA A 72 -21.53 -1.33 -5.52
C ALA A 72 -20.94 -2.02 -4.27
N MET A 73 -21.19 -1.49 -3.07
CA MET A 73 -20.73 -2.11 -1.82
C MET A 73 -21.29 -3.51 -1.66
N LYS A 74 -22.59 -3.72 -1.90
CA LYS A 74 -23.22 -5.05 -1.82
C LYS A 74 -22.53 -6.07 -2.73
N ARG A 75 -22.20 -5.69 -3.97
CA ARG A 75 -21.46 -6.55 -4.90
C ARG A 75 -20.03 -6.83 -4.41
N SER A 76 -19.34 -5.84 -3.86
CA SER A 76 -18.00 -6.03 -3.29
C SER A 76 -18.02 -6.99 -2.11
N LEU A 77 -19.00 -6.87 -1.20
CA LEU A 77 -19.16 -7.78 -0.07
C LEU A 77 -19.44 -9.21 -0.52
N GLU A 78 -20.34 -9.39 -1.47
CA GLU A 78 -20.65 -10.71 -2.05
C GLU A 78 -19.43 -11.33 -2.74
N TYR A 79 -18.68 -10.54 -3.50
CA TYR A 79 -17.50 -11.03 -4.23
C TYR A 79 -16.34 -11.40 -3.30
N ILE A 80 -16.05 -10.56 -2.30
CA ILE A 80 -14.94 -10.76 -1.37
C ILE A 80 -15.31 -11.80 -0.30
N GLY A 81 -16.60 -11.97 0.00
CA GLY A 81 -17.09 -12.85 1.06
C GLY A 81 -16.99 -12.23 2.46
N LEU A 82 -17.13 -10.90 2.55
CA LEU A 82 -17.16 -10.17 3.82
C LEU A 82 -18.58 -9.77 4.20
N GLU A 83 -18.84 -9.71 5.51
CA GLU A 83 -20.11 -9.26 6.05
C GLU A 83 -20.06 -7.79 6.47
N ALA A 84 -21.20 -7.10 6.36
CA ALA A 84 -21.33 -5.74 6.87
C ALA A 84 -21.07 -5.70 8.39
N ASN A 85 -20.32 -4.69 8.84
CA ASN A 85 -19.92 -4.50 10.24
C ASN A 85 -18.98 -5.59 10.81
N GLN A 86 -18.49 -6.52 9.98
CA GLN A 86 -17.43 -7.45 10.36
C GLN A 86 -16.15 -6.68 10.72
N GLU A 87 -15.42 -7.13 11.74
CA GLU A 87 -14.10 -6.59 12.05
C GLU A 87 -13.10 -6.95 10.95
N LEU A 88 -12.29 -5.98 10.53
CA LEU A 88 -11.27 -6.21 9.50
C LEU A 88 -10.04 -6.93 10.08
N ASP A 89 -9.73 -6.67 11.35
CA ASP A 89 -8.78 -7.48 12.09
C ASP A 89 -9.37 -8.87 12.34
N GLY A 90 -8.54 -9.90 12.18
CA GLY A 90 -8.95 -11.30 12.33
C GLY A 90 -9.61 -11.93 11.10
N VAL A 91 -9.81 -11.18 10.01
CA VAL A 91 -10.23 -11.78 8.72
C VAL A 91 -9.18 -12.81 8.30
N GLU A 92 -9.61 -14.06 8.14
CA GLU A 92 -8.72 -15.12 7.67
C GLU A 92 -8.35 -14.91 6.20
N ILE A 93 -7.10 -15.22 5.87
CA ILE A 93 -6.60 -15.17 4.50
C ILE A 93 -6.09 -16.55 4.10
N ASP A 94 -6.31 -16.90 2.83
CA ASP A 94 -5.70 -18.11 2.23
C ASP A 94 -4.34 -17.80 1.59
N LYS A 95 -4.13 -16.55 1.17
CA LYS A 95 -2.94 -16.12 0.43
C LYS A 95 -2.44 -14.77 0.88
N ALA A 96 -1.12 -14.66 1.02
CA ALA A 96 -0.41 -13.40 1.24
C ALA A 96 0.52 -13.14 0.06
N PHE A 97 0.29 -12.05 -0.68
CA PHE A 97 1.18 -11.59 -1.74
C PHE A 97 1.92 -10.34 -1.27
N ILE A 98 3.24 -10.42 -1.19
CA ILE A 98 4.10 -9.38 -0.63
C ILE A 98 5.05 -8.90 -1.71
N GLY A 99 4.81 -7.70 -2.20
CA GLY A 99 5.60 -7.11 -3.28
C GLY A 99 4.74 -6.59 -4.43
N SER A 100 5.34 -5.76 -5.28
CA SER A 100 4.82 -5.35 -6.59
C SER A 100 5.81 -4.33 -7.17
N CYS A 101 5.51 -3.75 -8.34
CA CYS A 101 6.23 -2.55 -8.80
C CYS A 101 6.07 -1.36 -7.83
N THR A 102 5.00 -1.32 -7.03
CA THR A 102 4.74 -0.26 -6.05
C THR A 102 5.46 -0.51 -4.73
N ASN A 103 5.49 -1.76 -4.25
CA ASN A 103 5.94 -2.12 -2.89
C ASN A 103 6.97 -3.27 -2.87
N GLY A 104 7.93 -3.24 -3.80
CA GLY A 104 8.96 -4.27 -3.96
C GLY A 104 10.39 -3.73 -3.91
N ARG A 105 10.64 -2.63 -3.19
CA ARG A 105 11.98 -2.05 -3.02
C ARG A 105 12.77 -2.82 -1.97
N ILE A 106 14.07 -2.57 -1.87
CA ILE A 106 14.92 -3.29 -0.90
C ILE A 106 14.51 -2.97 0.55
N GLU A 107 14.06 -1.74 0.82
CA GLU A 107 13.55 -1.34 2.13
C GLU A 107 12.27 -2.11 2.50
N ASP A 108 11.41 -2.40 1.52
CA ASP A 108 10.21 -3.22 1.73
C ASP A 108 10.61 -4.66 2.10
N MET A 109 11.57 -5.25 1.39
CA MET A 109 12.06 -6.61 1.67
C MET A 109 12.67 -6.72 3.07
N ARG A 110 13.46 -5.72 3.48
CA ARG A 110 14.02 -5.66 4.84
C ARG A 110 12.94 -5.58 5.90
N ALA A 111 11.90 -4.77 5.69
CA ALA A 111 10.78 -4.66 6.63
C ALA A 111 10.02 -5.99 6.75
N VAL A 112 9.77 -6.66 5.63
CA VAL A 112 9.14 -7.99 5.59
C VAL A 112 9.99 -9.02 6.32
N ALA A 113 11.30 -9.07 6.04
CA ALA A 113 12.24 -9.98 6.70
C ALA A 113 12.27 -9.77 8.22
N ALA A 114 12.24 -8.52 8.69
CA ALA A 114 12.19 -8.19 10.11
C ALA A 114 10.93 -8.73 10.80
N ILE A 115 9.77 -8.69 10.13
CA ILE A 115 8.52 -9.24 10.65
C ILE A 115 8.53 -10.77 10.59
N ALA A 116 9.02 -11.35 9.49
CA ALA A 116 9.02 -12.79 9.26
C ALA A 116 10.03 -13.54 10.15
N LYS A 117 11.10 -12.87 10.60
CA LYS A 117 12.16 -13.49 11.39
C LYS A 117 11.62 -14.17 12.66
N GLY A 118 11.86 -15.47 12.76
CA GLY A 118 11.40 -16.30 13.88
C GLY A 118 9.91 -16.66 13.86
N ARG A 119 9.18 -16.25 12.81
CA ARG A 119 7.77 -16.61 12.61
C ARG A 119 7.64 -17.65 11.50
N LYS A 120 6.49 -18.33 11.49
CA LYS A 120 6.10 -19.24 10.41
C LYS A 120 4.76 -18.80 9.87
N VAL A 121 4.57 -19.00 8.56
CA VAL A 121 3.27 -18.85 7.92
C VAL A 121 2.32 -19.88 8.52
N LYS A 122 1.07 -19.47 8.79
CA LYS A 122 0.01 -20.35 9.31
C LYS A 122 -0.22 -21.50 8.33
N GLU A 123 -0.46 -22.70 8.86
CA GLU A 123 -0.81 -23.86 8.02
C GLU A 123 -2.05 -23.56 7.16
N GLY A 124 -2.00 -23.93 5.88
CA GLY A 124 -3.05 -23.65 4.90
C GLY A 124 -2.93 -22.29 4.20
N VAL A 125 -2.00 -21.43 4.60
CA VAL A 125 -1.79 -20.11 3.96
C VAL A 125 -0.58 -20.14 3.03
N ASP A 126 -0.76 -19.71 1.78
CA ASP A 126 0.32 -19.52 0.82
C ASP A 126 0.88 -18.10 0.90
N ALA A 127 2.17 -17.95 1.21
CA ALA A 127 2.84 -16.65 1.20
C ALA A 127 3.85 -16.55 0.04
N LEU A 128 3.71 -15.52 -0.80
CA LEU A 128 4.60 -15.23 -1.91
C LEU A 128 5.28 -13.87 -1.70
N VAL A 129 6.60 -13.85 -1.76
CA VAL A 129 7.41 -12.63 -1.74
C VAL A 129 7.93 -12.35 -3.15
N VAL A 130 7.60 -11.19 -3.70
CA VAL A 130 7.89 -10.81 -5.09
C VAL A 130 8.63 -9.46 -5.14
N PRO A 131 9.97 -9.48 -5.16
CA PRO A 131 10.77 -8.27 -5.29
C PRO A 131 10.43 -7.49 -6.57
N GLY A 132 10.52 -6.17 -6.52
CA GLY A 132 10.14 -5.28 -7.63
C GLY A 132 11.08 -5.35 -8.85
N SER A 133 12.24 -5.97 -8.70
CA SER A 133 13.17 -6.26 -9.80
C SER A 133 14.12 -7.41 -9.45
N GLY A 134 14.79 -7.97 -10.47
CA GLY A 134 15.83 -8.97 -10.27
C GLY A 134 17.04 -8.46 -9.47
N LEU A 135 17.33 -7.15 -9.53
CA LEU A 135 18.41 -6.53 -8.74
C LEU A 135 18.04 -6.48 -7.25
N VAL A 136 16.81 -6.09 -6.93
CA VAL A 136 16.32 -6.09 -5.54
C VAL A 136 16.25 -7.52 -5.01
N LYS A 137 15.80 -8.48 -5.82
CA LYS A 137 15.81 -9.90 -5.45
C LYS A 137 17.21 -10.35 -5.05
N LYS A 138 18.19 -10.14 -5.94
CA LYS A 138 19.57 -10.54 -5.69
C LYS A 138 20.12 -9.87 -4.43
N GLN A 139 19.89 -8.57 -4.26
CA GLN A 139 20.36 -7.86 -3.07
C GLN A 139 19.71 -8.39 -1.78
N ALA A 140 18.41 -8.68 -1.79
CA ALA A 140 17.74 -9.27 -0.65
C ALA A 140 18.32 -10.66 -0.31
N GLU A 141 18.55 -11.51 -1.31
CA GLU A 141 19.20 -12.82 -1.12
C GLU A 141 20.64 -12.70 -0.58
N ASP A 142 21.39 -11.69 -1.03
CA ASP A 142 22.75 -11.39 -0.53
C ASP A 142 22.74 -10.87 0.93
N GLU A 143 21.64 -10.27 1.40
CA GLU A 143 21.45 -9.77 2.77
C GLU A 143 20.95 -10.84 3.76
N GLY A 144 20.41 -11.96 3.26
CA GLY A 144 19.90 -13.11 4.03
C GLY A 144 18.39 -13.08 4.31
#